data_AF-A0A7S2B0N0-F1
#
_entry.id   AF-A0A7S2B0N0-F1
#
_cell.length_a   1.000
_cell.length_b   1.000
_cell.length_c   1.000
_cell.angle_alpha   90.00
_cell.angle_beta   90.00
_cell.angle_gamma   90.00
#
_symmetry.space_group_name_H-M   'P 1'
#
loop_
_entity.id
_entity.type
_entity.pdbx_description
1 polymer ?
#
loop_
_entity_poly.entity_id
_entity_poly.type
_entity_poly.pdbx_seq_one_letter_code
_entity_poly.pdbx_strand_id
1 'polypeptide(L)'
;GLSWDGVDPTAAVPWAAGMSVTGSLSFFLELGPDGEESFQLLQDGDWNRIVHPFRAVMGAADSGVMTMLSPNDGSAAACVWTIGAAEGARPGQIFKVRVRTAGQRISEVIWAPASNAEINDASRSGAVLRA
;
A
#
# COMPACT_ATOMS: atom_id res chain seq x y z
N GLY A 1 1.31 11.08 20.94
CA GLY A 1 1.18 11.35 19.50
C GLY A 1 1.94 10.28 18.79
N LEU A 2 1.28 9.49 17.95
CA LEU A 2 1.98 8.53 17.10
C LEU A 2 2.66 9.35 16.01
N SER A 3 3.95 9.61 16.18
CA SER A 3 4.78 10.14 15.11
C SER A 3 5.32 8.97 14.31
N TRP A 4 5.18 9.02 12.99
CA TRP A 4 5.71 8.04 12.05
C TRP A 4 7.17 8.33 11.67
N ASP A 5 7.85 9.22 12.41
CA ASP A 5 9.26 9.54 12.21
C ASP A 5 10.12 8.29 12.48
N GLY A 6 10.83 7.81 11.45
CA GLY A 6 11.81 6.73 11.58
C GLY A 6 11.47 5.42 10.86
N VAL A 7 10.43 5.37 10.03
CA VAL A 7 10.22 4.22 9.13
C VAL A 7 11.12 4.37 7.91
N ASP A 8 12.09 3.46 7.75
CA ASP A 8 12.84 3.36 6.50
C ASP A 8 11.87 3.02 5.36
N PRO A 9 11.98 3.64 4.16
CA PRO A 9 11.19 3.25 3.01
C PRO A 9 11.40 1.75 2.73
N THR A 10 10.41 0.92 3.06
CA THR A 10 10.52 -0.54 2.99
C THR A 10 10.59 -1.04 1.55
N ALA A 11 10.12 -0.26 0.57
CA ALA A 11 10.39 -0.46 -0.84
C ALA A 11 10.32 0.86 -1.62
N ALA A 12 11.39 1.17 -2.36
CA ALA A 12 11.34 2.19 -3.40
C ALA A 12 10.89 1.52 -4.70
N VAL A 13 9.76 1.96 -5.24
CA VAL A 13 9.33 1.48 -6.55
C VAL A 13 9.62 2.53 -7.62
N PRO A 14 10.44 2.20 -8.63
CA PRO A 14 10.70 3.12 -9.73
C PRO A 14 9.43 3.37 -10.55
N TRP A 15 9.05 4.65 -10.65
CA TRP A 15 8.09 5.12 -11.64
C TRP A 15 8.78 5.16 -13.01
N ALA A 16 8.24 4.47 -14.02
CA ALA A 16 8.57 4.74 -15.42
C ALA A 16 8.03 6.12 -15.84
N ALA A 17 8.79 7.19 -15.58
CA ALA A 17 8.39 8.54 -15.91
C ALA A 17 8.20 8.71 -17.42
N GLY A 18 7.12 9.39 -17.84
CA GLY A 18 7.08 10.03 -19.16
C GLY A 18 5.92 9.68 -20.11
N MET A 19 4.90 8.94 -19.71
CA MET A 19 3.76 8.71 -20.59
C MET A 19 2.43 9.05 -19.91
N SER A 20 1.54 9.70 -20.66
CA SER A 20 0.12 9.87 -20.37
C SER A 20 -0.60 8.53 -20.50
N VAL A 21 -0.09 7.51 -19.82
CA VAL A 21 -0.56 6.13 -19.77
C VAL A 21 -0.92 5.76 -18.35
N THR A 22 -1.88 4.87 -18.23
CA THR A 22 -2.23 4.22 -16.97
C THR A 22 -1.04 3.37 -16.52
N GLY A 23 -0.51 3.65 -15.33
CA GLY A 23 0.54 2.84 -14.71
C GLY A 23 -0.06 1.78 -13.79
N SER A 24 0.67 0.69 -13.58
CA SER A 24 0.33 -0.29 -12.55
C SER A 24 1.60 -0.76 -11.85
N LEU A 25 1.56 -0.68 -10.53
CA LEU A 25 2.59 -1.17 -9.63
C LEU A 25 2.01 -2.31 -8.78
N SER A 26 2.83 -3.26 -8.37
CA SER A 26 2.52 -4.16 -7.28
C SER A 26 3.68 -4.37 -6.32
N PHE A 27 3.36 -4.61 -5.04
CA PHE A 27 4.28 -5.06 -4.01
C PHE A 27 3.61 -6.14 -3.16
N PHE A 28 4.40 -6.86 -2.36
CA PHE A 28 3.91 -7.94 -1.51
C PHE A 28 4.03 -7.55 -0.04
N LEU A 29 2.99 -7.80 0.74
CA LEU A 29 2.92 -7.50 2.17
C LEU A 29 2.61 -8.79 2.93
N GLU A 30 3.50 -9.18 3.84
CA GLU A 30 3.28 -10.24 4.81
C GLU A 30 2.63 -9.64 6.07
N LEU A 31 1.51 -10.21 6.50
CA LEU A 31 0.79 -9.72 7.68
C LEU A 31 1.49 -10.12 8.97
N GLY A 32 1.60 -9.18 9.90
CA GLY A 32 2.18 -9.40 11.22
C GLY A 32 1.36 -10.32 12.14
N PRO A 33 1.73 -10.41 13.43
CA PRO A 33 1.12 -11.30 14.41
C PRO A 33 -0.38 -11.10 14.63
N ASP A 34 -0.90 -9.90 14.35
CA ASP A 34 -2.31 -9.57 14.50
C ASP A 34 -3.17 -10.01 13.31
N GLY A 35 -2.54 -10.44 12.20
CA GLY A 35 -3.25 -10.89 11.00
C GLY A 35 -3.90 -9.76 10.21
N GLU A 36 -3.52 -8.51 10.47
CA GLU A 36 -3.92 -7.33 9.72
C GLU A 36 -2.78 -6.30 9.67
N GLU A 37 -2.77 -5.47 8.62
CA GLU A 37 -1.81 -4.39 8.46
C GLU A 37 -2.48 -3.15 7.88
N SER A 38 -2.11 -1.97 8.39
CA SER A 38 -2.58 -0.69 7.91
C SER A 38 -1.46 0.14 7.30
N PHE A 39 -1.70 0.75 6.14
CA PHE A 39 -0.67 1.52 5.45
C PHE A 39 -1.21 2.76 4.75
N GLN A 40 -0.29 3.67 4.49
CA GLN A 40 -0.39 4.79 3.55
C GLN A 40 0.77 4.67 2.55
N LEU A 41 0.73 5.45 1.47
CA LEU A 41 1.78 5.47 0.46
C LEU A 41 2.50 6.82 0.50
N LEU A 42 3.82 6.83 0.31
CA LEU A 42 4.58 8.07 0.13
C LEU A 42 4.81 8.30 -1.36
N GLN A 43 4.45 9.48 -1.85
CA GLN A 43 4.81 9.87 -3.21
C GLN A 43 6.26 10.35 -3.23
N ASP A 44 7.07 9.76 -4.12
CA ASP A 44 8.49 10.09 -4.31
C ASP A 44 9.34 9.94 -3.03
N GLY A 45 8.88 9.14 -2.05
CA GLY A 45 9.51 9.00 -0.74
C GLY A 45 9.44 10.24 0.14
N ASP A 46 8.62 11.23 -0.22
CA ASP A 46 8.47 12.49 0.51
C ASP A 46 7.36 12.37 1.56
N TRP A 47 7.73 12.50 2.84
CA TRP A 47 6.79 12.52 3.95
C TRP A 47 5.80 13.68 3.88
N ASN A 48 6.07 14.76 3.15
CA ASN A 48 5.09 15.83 2.93
C ASN A 48 4.07 15.49 1.82
N ARG A 49 4.15 14.29 1.24
CA ARG A 49 3.33 13.85 0.12
C ARG A 49 2.76 12.46 0.39
N ILE A 50 1.94 12.35 1.44
CA ILE A 50 1.25 11.13 1.83
C ILE A 50 0.03 10.92 0.95
N VAL A 51 -0.02 9.81 0.23
CA VAL A 51 -1.19 9.33 -0.48
C VAL A 51 -1.97 8.35 0.38
N HIS A 52 -3.26 8.63 0.55
CA HIS A 52 -4.15 7.88 1.43
C HIS A 52 -5.58 7.84 0.85
N PRO A 53 -6.46 6.95 1.33
CA PRO A 53 -7.86 6.99 0.92
C PRO A 53 -8.57 8.19 1.56
N PHE A 54 -9.66 8.68 0.97
CA PHE A 54 -10.46 9.78 1.53
C PHE A 54 -11.05 9.45 2.91
N ARG A 55 -11.32 8.18 3.17
CA ARG A 55 -11.75 7.61 4.46
C ARG A 55 -11.03 6.29 4.69
N ALA A 56 -10.98 5.80 5.93
CA ALA A 56 -10.44 4.46 6.20
C ALA A 56 -11.14 3.39 5.34
N VAL A 57 -10.36 2.46 4.79
CA VAL A 57 -10.84 1.35 3.96
C VAL A 57 -10.40 0.04 4.60
N MET A 58 -11.37 -0.78 4.97
CA MET A 58 -11.14 -2.12 5.49
C MET A 58 -11.50 -3.13 4.42
N GLY A 59 -10.52 -3.90 3.95
CA GLY A 59 -10.74 -4.95 2.97
C GLY A 59 -10.61 -4.55 1.51
N ALA A 60 -10.39 -5.55 0.65
CA ALA A 60 -10.23 -5.37 -0.78
C ALA A 60 -11.55 -4.90 -1.44
N ALA A 61 -11.41 -3.91 -2.32
CA ALA A 61 -12.44 -3.41 -3.24
C ALA A 61 -13.47 -2.45 -2.64
N ASP A 62 -13.06 -1.19 -2.50
CA ASP A 62 -13.93 -0.11 -2.94
C ASP A 62 -13.18 0.66 -4.05
N SER A 63 -13.30 0.16 -5.29
CA SER A 63 -12.71 0.75 -6.50
C SER A 63 -13.26 2.15 -6.82
N GLY A 64 -14.11 2.71 -5.95
CA GLY A 64 -14.59 4.08 -5.98
C GLY A 64 -14.05 4.98 -4.86
N VAL A 65 -13.15 4.51 -3.99
CA VAL A 65 -12.57 5.37 -2.94
C VAL A 65 -11.63 6.37 -3.57
N MET A 66 -12.03 7.64 -3.52
CA MET A 66 -11.19 8.77 -3.89
C MET A 66 -9.91 8.75 -3.05
N THR A 67 -8.76 8.89 -3.72
CA THR A 67 -7.46 9.06 -3.08
C THR A 67 -7.19 10.54 -2.83
N MET A 68 -6.50 10.83 -1.74
CA MET A 68 -6.12 12.17 -1.32
C MET A 68 -4.61 12.25 -1.17
N LEU A 69 -4.07 13.46 -1.30
CA LEU A 69 -2.69 13.79 -1.04
C LEU A 69 -2.66 14.81 0.10
N SER A 70 -1.91 14.54 1.16
CA SER A 70 -1.78 15.43 2.32
C SER A 70 -0.33 15.50 2.81
N PRO A 71 0.04 16.58 3.51
CA PRO A 71 1.29 16.62 4.27
C PRO A 71 1.22 15.68 5.49
N ASN A 72 2.38 15.29 6.02
CA ASN A 72 2.47 14.59 7.30
C ASN A 72 2.29 15.53 8.49
N ASP A 73 1.12 16.16 8.60
CA ASP A 73 0.74 17.01 9.74
C ASP A 73 -0.19 16.28 10.73
N GLY A 74 -0.40 14.98 10.52
CA GLY A 74 -1.28 14.13 11.32
C GLY A 74 -2.77 14.23 10.96
N SER A 75 -3.20 15.14 10.09
CA SER A 75 -4.62 15.31 9.72
C SER A 75 -5.21 14.08 9.02
N ALA A 76 -4.37 13.30 8.33
CA ALA A 76 -4.75 12.08 7.63
C ALA A 76 -4.42 10.78 8.39
N ALA A 77 -4.05 10.84 9.68
CA ALA A 77 -3.55 9.67 10.41
C ALA A 77 -4.57 8.51 10.50
N ALA A 78 -5.86 8.81 10.48
CA ALA A 78 -6.93 7.79 10.50
C ALA A 78 -7.33 7.31 9.08
N CYS A 79 -6.80 7.93 8.03
CA CYS A 79 -7.12 7.59 6.65
C CYS A 79 -6.12 6.54 6.14
N VAL A 80 -6.44 5.26 6.32
CA VAL A 80 -5.55 4.14 5.97
C VAL A 80 -6.26 3.10 5.12
N TRP A 81 -5.48 2.34 4.35
CA TRP A 81 -5.90 1.04 3.83
C TRP A 81 -5.52 -0.03 4.83
N THR A 82 -6.47 -0.90 5.20
CA THR A 82 -6.25 -2.01 6.12
C THR A 82 -6.50 -3.33 5.40
N ILE A 83 -5.46 -4.17 5.34
CA ILE A 83 -5.48 -5.52 4.75
C ILE A 83 -5.61 -6.53 5.88
N GLY A 84 -6.42 -7.57 5.68
CA GLY A 84 -6.48 -8.75 6.53
C GLY A 84 -7.71 -8.76 7.43
N ALA A 85 -8.04 -7.62 8.03
CA ALA A 85 -9.16 -7.43 8.95
C ALA A 85 -10.50 -7.91 8.36
N ALA A 86 -10.83 -7.44 7.16
CA ALA A 86 -12.09 -7.76 6.50
C ALA A 86 -12.05 -9.11 5.75
N GLU A 87 -10.86 -9.61 5.43
CA GLU A 87 -10.65 -10.87 4.73
C GLU A 87 -10.62 -12.09 5.66
N GLY A 88 -10.58 -11.89 6.99
CA GLY A 88 -10.36 -12.99 7.93
C GLY A 88 -8.99 -13.64 7.72
N ALA A 89 -7.98 -12.82 7.38
CA ALA A 89 -6.63 -13.30 7.12
C ALA A 89 -5.95 -13.81 8.40
N ARG A 90 -4.82 -14.49 8.20
CA ARG A 90 -4.02 -15.08 9.29
C ARG A 90 -2.64 -14.43 9.36
N PRO A 91 -2.00 -14.44 10.54
CA PRO A 91 -0.60 -14.04 10.67
C PRO A 91 0.30 -14.78 9.67
N GLY A 92 1.23 -14.06 9.04
CA GLY A 92 2.14 -14.57 8.02
C GLY A 92 1.51 -14.77 6.63
N GLN A 93 0.21 -14.50 6.45
CA GLN A 93 -0.41 -14.52 5.13
C GLN A 93 0.14 -13.36 4.27
N ILE A 94 0.45 -13.64 3.01
CA ILE A 94 1.00 -12.64 2.09
C ILE A 94 -0.07 -12.16 1.12
N PHE A 95 -0.19 -10.85 0.98
CA PHE A 95 -1.06 -10.18 0.01
C PHE A 95 -0.23 -9.49 -1.05
N LYS A 96 -0.73 -9.50 -2.29
CA LYS A 96 -0.21 -8.67 -3.37
C LYS A 96 -1.05 -7.41 -3.47
N VAL A 97 -0.45 -6.28 -3.11
CA VAL A 97 -1.06 -4.96 -3.27
C VAL A 97 -0.75 -4.47 -4.68
N ARG A 98 -1.76 -3.93 -5.38
CA ARG A 98 -1.61 -3.28 -6.67
C ARG A 98 -2.08 -1.85 -6.59
N VAL A 99 -1.24 -0.95 -7.09
CA VAL A 99 -1.50 0.49 -7.16
C VAL A 99 -1.60 0.85 -8.63
N ARG A 100 -2.74 1.38 -9.06
CA ARG A 100 -2.90 1.91 -10.42
C ARG A 100 -2.80 3.42 -10.41
N THR A 101 -2.18 3.96 -11.44
CA THR A 101 -2.06 5.40 -11.64
C THR A 101 -2.72 5.83 -12.94
N ALA A 102 -3.30 7.03 -12.95
CA ALA A 102 -3.77 7.71 -14.14
C ALA A 102 -3.06 9.07 -14.23
N GLY A 103 -2.11 9.20 -15.17
CA GLY A 103 -1.17 10.32 -15.17
C GLY A 103 -0.40 10.35 -13.85
N GLN A 104 -0.37 11.49 -13.16
CA GLN A 104 0.38 11.69 -11.91
C GLN A 104 -0.39 11.30 -10.63
N ARG A 105 -1.57 10.70 -10.75
CA ARG A 105 -2.44 10.39 -9.59
C ARG A 105 -2.60 8.90 -9.41
N ILE A 106 -2.65 8.44 -8.16
CA ILE A 106 -3.10 7.09 -7.84
C ILE A 106 -4.61 7.05 -8.05
N SER A 107 -5.06 6.21 -8.98
CA SER A 107 -6.47 6.03 -9.31
C SER A 107 -7.12 4.91 -8.52
N GLU A 108 -6.34 3.92 -8.08
CA GLU A 108 -6.87 2.74 -7.40
C GLU A 108 -5.79 2.03 -6.58
N VAL A 109 -6.17 1.51 -5.42
CA VAL A 109 -5.37 0.58 -4.61
C VAL A 109 -6.25 -0.64 -4.33
N ILE A 110 -5.80 -1.81 -4.76
CA ILE A 110 -6.49 -3.08 -4.56
C ILE A 110 -5.50 -4.13 -4.10
N TRP A 111 -5.98 -5.15 -3.41
CA TRP A 111 -5.14 -6.27 -2.98
C TRP A 111 -5.91 -7.59 -3.08
N ALA A 112 -5.13 -8.67 -3.08
CA ALA A 112 -5.65 -10.03 -2.98
C ALA A 112 -4.57 -10.92 -2.34
N PRO A 113 -4.95 -12.06 -1.73
CA PRO A 113 -3.98 -13.07 -1.30
C PRO A 113 -3.04 -13.44 -2.44
N ALA A 114 -1.73 -13.48 -2.17
CA ALA A 114 -0.74 -13.86 -3.15
C ALA A 114 -0.79 -15.37 -3.41
N SER A 115 -0.61 -15.78 -4.66
CA SER A 115 -0.45 -17.19 -5.00
C SER A 115 0.92 -17.74 -4.54
N ASN A 116 1.04 -19.05 -4.36
CA ASN A 116 2.31 -19.68 -3.98
C ASN A 116 3.45 -19.35 -4.98
N ALA A 117 3.14 -19.26 -6.27
CA ALA A 117 4.11 -18.89 -7.30
C ALA A 117 4.62 -17.46 -7.09
N GLU A 118 3.70 -16.51 -6.87
CA GLU A 118 4.05 -15.12 -6.59
C GLU A 118 4.83 -14.96 -5.29
N ILE A 119 4.47 -15.69 -4.23
CA ILE A 119 5.19 -15.69 -2.95
C ILE A 119 6.63 -16.18 -3.14
N ASN A 120 6.82 -17.27 -3.87
CA ASN A 120 8.15 -17.84 -4.13
C ASN A 120 9.02 -16.87 -4.96
N ASP A 121 8.44 -16.22 -5.96
CA ASP A 121 9.14 -15.24 -6.78
C ASP A 121 9.51 -13.99 -5.97
N ALA A 122 8.56 -13.45 -5.21
CA ALA A 122 8.76 -12.27 -4.37
C ALA A 122 9.77 -12.51 -3.24
N SER A 123 9.74 -13.70 -2.64
CA SER A 123 10.69 -14.07 -1.57
C SER A 123 12.12 -14.18 -2.11
N ARG A 124 12.31 -14.74 -3.31
CA ARG A 124 13.63 -14.82 -3.96
C ARG A 124 14.20 -13.47 -4.36
N SER A 125 13.34 -12.51 -4.71
CA SER A 125 13.75 -11.15 -5.08
C SER A 125 13.82 -10.18 -3.90
N GLY A 126 13.46 -10.61 -2.68
CA GLY A 126 13.38 -9.74 -1.52
C GLY A 126 12.26 -8.70 -1.59
N ALA A 127 11.24 -8.91 -2.42
CA ALA A 127 10.15 -7.96 -2.69
C ALA A 127 8.95 -8.08 -1.73
N VAL A 128 9.09 -8.87 -0.66
CA VAL A 128 8.07 -9.01 0.40
C VAL A 128 8.38 -8.06 1.54
N LEU A 129 7.49 -7.11 1.76
CA LEU A 129 7.46 -6.24 2.93
C LEU A 129 6.95 -7.03 4.13
N ARG A 130 7.63 -6.91 5.26
CA ARG A 130 7.30 -7.59 6.51
C ARG A 130 7.20 -6.55 7.62
N ALA A 131 6.14 -6.65 8.41
CA ALA A 131 5.93 -5.86 9.62
C ALA A 131 6.73 -6.43 10.80
#